data_AF-A0A9X3MYX0-F1
#
_entry.id   AF-A0A9X3MYX0-F1
#
_cell.length_a   1.000
_cell.length_b   1.000
_cell.length_c   1.000
_cell.angle_alpha   90.00
_cell.angle_beta   90.00
_cell.angle_gamma   90.00
#
_symmetry.space_group_name_H-M   'P 1'
#
loop_
_entity.id
_entity.type
_entity.pdbx_description
1 polymer ?
#
loop_
_entity_poly.entity_id
_entity_poly.type
_entity_poly.pdbx_seq_one_letter_code
_entity_poly.pdbx_strand_id
1 'polypeptide(L)' 'MVAIRGGVEAFLARDVDGGTIEPYTPIVVIDYQPPRFVLVTPLTQES' A
#
# COMPACT_ATOMS: atom_id res chain seq x y z
N MET A 1 11.62 -7.45 10.06
CA MET A 1 12.93 -7.37 9.38
C MET A 1 12.93 -6.09 8.56
N VAL A 2 13.99 -5.27 8.62
CA VAL A 2 14.05 -4.00 7.88
C VAL A 2 15.28 -4.00 7.01
N ALA A 3 15.12 -3.62 5.75
CA ALA A 3 16.23 -3.23 4.90
C ALA A 3 15.86 -1.88 4.26
N ILE A 4 16.85 -0.98 4.09
CA ILE A 4 16.67 0.31 3.42
C ILE A 4 17.89 0.51 2.50
N ARG A 5 17.66 1.01 1.27
CA ARG A 5 18.47 0.95 0.01
C ARG A 5 18.26 -0.30 -0.86
N GLY A 6 17.02 -0.79 -0.91
CA GLY A 6 16.64 -2.05 -1.57
C GLY A 6 15.90 -3.01 -0.64
N GLY A 7 15.26 -2.49 0.40
CA GLY A 7 14.54 -3.29 1.36
C GLY A 7 13.13 -2.80 1.62
N VAL A 8 12.41 -3.59 2.41
CA VAL A 8 11.01 -3.37 2.73
C VAL A 8 10.90 -2.32 3.83
N GLU A 9 10.17 -1.25 3.53
CA GLU A 9 9.77 -0.22 4.49
C GLU A 9 8.27 -0.33 4.79
N ALA A 10 7.89 -0.05 6.04
CA ALA A 10 6.50 -0.06 6.46
C ALA A 10 5.89 1.34 6.33
N PHE A 11 4.76 1.44 5.62
CA PHE A 11 3.98 2.67 5.46
C PHE A 11 2.60 2.51 6.08
N LEU A 12 1.95 3.64 6.39
CA LEU A 12 0.54 3.67 6.72
C LEU A 12 -0.27 3.74 5.42
N ALA A 13 -0.95 2.65 5.09
CA ALA A 13 -1.75 2.55 3.88
C ALA A 13 -3.19 3.03 4.13
N ARG A 14 -3.75 3.76 3.16
CA ARG A 14 -5.15 4.15 3.12
C ARG A 14 -5.75 3.74 1.78
N ASP A 15 -6.90 3.08 1.83
CA ASP A 15 -7.68 2.81 0.64
C ASP A 15 -8.09 4.13 -0.04
N VAL A 16 -7.91 4.21 -1.35
CA VAL A 16 -8.25 5.40 -2.14
C VAL A 16 -9.73 5.73 -2.07
N ASP A 17 -10.58 4.73 -1.93
CA ASP A 17 -12.04 4.87 -1.83
C ASP A 17 -12.51 5.01 -0.37
N GLY A 18 -11.58 5.01 0.59
CA GLY A 18 -11.87 5.15 2.02
C GLY A 18 -12.45 3.88 2.67
N GLY A 19 -12.36 2.73 1.99
CA GLY A 19 -12.83 1.44 2.47
C GLY A 19 -11.84 0.70 3.38
N THR A 20 -12.25 -0.49 3.79
CA THR A 20 -11.38 -1.45 4.48
C THR A 20 -10.81 -2.41 3.46
N ILE A 21 -9.51 -2.71 3.58
CA ILE A 21 -8.83 -3.75 2.81
C ILE A 21 -8.53 -4.90 3.76
N GLU A 22 -8.97 -6.11 3.42
CA GLU A 22 -8.71 -7.29 4.23
C GLU A 22 -7.19 -7.59 4.33
N PRO A 23 -6.70 -8.06 5.48
CA PRO A 23 -5.31 -8.45 5.62
C PRO A 23 -4.86 -9.41 4.52
N TYR A 24 -3.62 -9.26 4.05
CA TYR A 24 -3.01 -10.06 2.98
C TYR A 24 -3.61 -9.89 1.58
N THR A 25 -4.58 -8.98 1.39
CA THR A 25 -5.03 -8.59 0.05
C THR A 25 -3.87 -7.95 -0.72
N PRO A 26 -3.56 -8.42 -1.94
CA PRO A 26 -2.61 -7.75 -2.81
C PRO A 26 -3.10 -6.34 -3.17
N ILE A 27 -2.22 -5.36 -3.08
CA ILE A 27 -2.54 -3.94 -3.33
C ILE A 27 -1.52 -3.32 -4.27
N VAL A 28 -1.89 -2.19 -4.87
CA VAL A 28 -0.99 -1.31 -5.63
C VAL A 28 -0.94 0.06 -4.94
N VAL A 29 0.27 0.64 -4.84
CA VAL A 29 0.45 2.02 -4.38
C VAL A 29 0.20 2.95 -5.56
N ILE A 30 -0.74 3.88 -5.41
CA ILE A 30 -1.11 4.86 -6.45
C ILE A 30 -0.58 6.26 -6.18
N ASP A 31 -0.32 6.59 -4.91
CA ASP A 31 0.25 7.87 -4.50
C ASP A 31 1.05 7.73 -3.19
N TYR A 32 2.11 8.53 -3.07
CA TYR A 32 2.93 8.64 -1.87
C TYR A 32 2.71 10.01 -1.22
N GLN A 33 2.28 9.99 0.03
CA GLN A 33 2.00 11.19 0.82
C GLN A 33 3.02 11.28 1.97
N PRO A 34 4.03 12.15 1.84
CA PRO A 34 5.03 12.33 2.88
C PRO A 34 4.39 12.72 4.22
N PRO A 35 4.95 12.27 5.36
CA PRO A 35 6.22 11.53 5.45
C PRO A 35 6.05 10.00 5.38
N ARG A 36 4.88 9.42 5.67
CA ARG A 36 4.71 7.96 5.88
C ARG A 36 3.37 7.40 5.41
N PHE A 37 2.65 8.11 4.55
CA PHE A 37 1.36 7.65 4.03
C PHE A 37 1.48 7.20 2.58
N VAL A 38 0.71 6.18 2.23
CA VAL A 38 0.50 5.76 0.84
C VAL A 38 -1.00 5.60 0.59
N LEU A 39 -1.47 6.10 -0.54
CA LEU A 39 -2.80 5.74 -1.04
C LEU A 39 -2.66 4.47 -1.87
N VAL A 40 -3.57 3.54 -1.62
CA VAL A 40 -3.54 2.20 -2.20
C VAL A 40 -4.92 1.81 -2.73
N THR A 41 -4.94 0.83 -3.62
CA THR A 41 -6.16 0.17 -4.09
C THR A 41 -5.90 -1.34 -4.18
N PRO A 42 -6.92 -2.21 -3.98
CA PRO A 42 -6.77 -3.63 -4.24
C PRO A 42 -6.28 -3.91 -5.67
N LEU A 43 -5.36 -4.84 -5.82
CA LEU A 43 -4.94 -5.30 -7.15
C LEU A 43 -6.09 -6.13 -7.74
N THR A 44 -6.87 -5.53 -8.64
CA THR A 44 -7.81 -6.28 -9.48
C THR A 44 -7.01 -7.08 -10.50
N GLN A 45 -7.04 -8.41 -10.41
CA GLN A 45 -6.56 -9.25 -11.51
C GLN A 45 -7.60 -9.18 -12.63
N GLU A 46 -7.23 -8.58 -13.76
CA GLU A 46 -7.94 -8.83 -15.01
C GLU A 46 -7.86 -10.34 -15.30
N SER A 47 -9.03 -10.98 -15.44
CA SER A 47 -9.16 -12.41 -15.79
C SER A 47 -9.04 -12.63 -17.28
#